data_AF-A0A0F9AKM4-F1
#
_entry.id   AF-A0A0F9AKM4-F1
#
_cell.length_a   1.000
_cell.length_b   1.000
_cell.length_c   1.000
_cell.angle_alpha   90.00
_cell.angle_beta   90.00
_cell.angle_gamma   90.00
#
_symmetry.space_group_name_H-M   'P 1'
#
loop_
_entity.id
_entity.type
_entity.pdbx_description
1 polymer ?
#
loop_
_entity_poly.entity_id
_entity_poly.type
_entity_poly.pdbx_seq_one_letter_code
_entity_poly.pdbx_strand_id
1 'polypeptide(L)'
;MVTTAELAKIHATGFDLEEAKVTFLHDVKVNVSGVGIEGKQGEILNIPRWVAHVLESEKHISIQETDMVVELKQAMVKENVQGEFELSTLDPNFYVRLISYMKNLPKEDFDRVESMLNSLVRKRQGKIIHLADSSKLSADLSSKLTLEERSFYEKIYKTSIDFKNQILGEKK
;
A
#
# COMPACT_ATOMS: atom_id res chain seq x y z
N MET A 1 -20.06 -3.88 -7.75
CA MET A 1 -18.73 -4.19 -7.18
C MET A 1 -17.84 -3.02 -7.49
N VAL A 2 -17.04 -2.57 -6.52
CA VAL A 2 -16.00 -1.55 -6.74
C VAL A 2 -14.92 -2.15 -7.65
N THR A 3 -14.58 -1.46 -8.73
CA THR A 3 -13.50 -1.86 -9.64
C THR A 3 -12.14 -1.78 -8.94
N THR A 4 -11.13 -2.46 -9.46
CA THR A 4 -9.77 -2.39 -8.89
C THR A 4 -9.21 -0.96 -8.92
N ALA A 5 -9.55 -0.19 -9.96
CA ALA A 5 -9.15 1.21 -10.09
C ALA A 5 -9.83 2.11 -9.05
N GLU A 6 -11.11 1.90 -8.79
CA GLU A 6 -11.84 2.64 -7.74
C GLU A 6 -11.32 2.28 -6.34
N LEU A 7 -10.98 1.01 -6.08
CA LEU A 7 -10.36 0.59 -4.82
C LEU A 7 -9.01 1.28 -4.60
N ALA A 8 -8.15 1.30 -5.61
CA ALA A 8 -6.86 1.99 -5.54
C ALA A 8 -7.05 3.49 -5.25
N LYS A 9 -8.06 4.12 -5.85
CA LYS A 9 -8.36 5.54 -5.61
C LYS A 9 -8.87 5.80 -4.19
N ILE A 10 -9.81 4.98 -3.70
CA ILE A 10 -10.33 5.07 -2.33
C ILE A 10 -9.20 4.92 -1.32
N HIS A 11 -8.30 3.95 -1.56
CA HIS A 11 -7.18 3.68 -0.68
C HIS A 11 -6.16 4.82 -0.67
N ALA A 12 -5.81 5.37 -1.84
CA ALA A 12 -4.96 6.56 -1.95
C ALA A 12 -5.57 7.76 -1.21
N THR A 13 -6.87 8.03 -1.39
CA THR A 13 -7.54 9.10 -0.66
C THR A 13 -7.53 8.87 0.85
N GLY A 14 -7.77 7.63 1.30
CA GLY A 14 -7.68 7.28 2.71
C GLY A 14 -6.28 7.54 3.28
N PHE A 15 -5.24 7.15 2.55
CA PHE A 15 -3.85 7.36 2.93
C PHE A 15 -3.46 8.85 3.01
N ASP A 16 -3.95 9.68 2.09
CA ASP A 16 -3.70 11.13 2.10
C ASP A 16 -4.37 11.86 3.28
N LEU A 17 -5.40 11.26 3.86
CA LEU A 17 -6.10 11.76 5.05
C LEU A 17 -5.43 11.33 6.36
N GLU A 18 -4.54 10.33 6.34
CA GLU A 18 -3.79 9.90 7.52
C GLU A 18 -2.82 11.00 7.98
N GLU A 19 -2.50 11.00 9.28
CA GLU A 19 -1.50 11.91 9.81
C GLU A 19 -0.09 11.53 9.34
N ALA A 20 0.67 12.54 8.91
CA ALA A 20 2.09 12.45 8.65
C ALA A 20 2.85 13.20 9.74
N LYS A 21 3.92 12.57 10.23
CA LYS A 21 4.85 13.21 11.15
C LYS A 21 5.77 14.12 10.37
N VAL A 22 5.85 15.38 10.76
CA VAL A 22 6.61 16.41 10.03
C VAL A 22 7.50 17.20 10.97
N THR A 23 8.60 17.72 10.44
CA THR A 23 9.47 18.69 11.12
C THR A 23 9.32 20.05 10.45
N PHE A 24 9.04 21.10 11.21
CA PHE A 24 8.98 22.47 10.70
C PHE A 24 10.38 23.04 10.45
N LEU A 25 10.62 23.58 9.26
CA LEU A 25 11.93 24.13 8.87
C LEU A 25 12.10 25.58 9.35
N HIS A 26 11.00 26.26 9.64
CA HIS A 26 10.93 27.61 10.20
C HIS A 26 9.55 27.81 10.85
N ASP A 27 9.35 28.97 11.50
CA ASP A 27 8.06 29.33 12.09
C ASP A 27 6.98 29.50 11.01
N VAL A 28 5.86 28.81 11.17
CA VAL A 28 4.75 28.78 10.22
C VAL A 28 3.45 28.95 10.99
N LYS A 29 2.58 29.84 10.51
CA LYS A 29 1.21 30.01 11.00
C LYS A 29 0.30 30.27 9.81
N VAL A 30 -0.38 29.23 9.36
CA VAL A 30 -1.18 29.25 8.12
C VAL A 30 -2.51 28.54 8.32
N ASN A 31 -3.49 28.91 7.49
CA ASN A 31 -4.74 28.19 7.38
C ASN A 31 -4.79 27.57 5.98
N VAL A 32 -4.74 26.25 5.91
CA VAL A 32 -4.80 25.50 4.65
C VAL A 32 -6.22 24.95 4.50
N SER A 33 -7.05 25.59 3.67
CA SER A 33 -8.41 25.15 3.36
C SER A 33 -9.29 24.86 4.59
N GLY A 34 -9.19 25.69 5.64
CA GLY A 34 -9.92 25.55 6.90
C GLY A 34 -9.16 24.83 8.01
N VAL A 35 -8.01 24.22 7.71
CA VAL A 35 -7.14 23.57 8.70
C VAL A 35 -6.08 24.58 9.17
N GLY A 36 -6.20 25.02 10.42
CA GLY A 36 -5.20 25.90 11.05
C GLY A 36 -3.96 25.10 11.47
N ILE A 37 -2.81 25.44 10.90
CA ILE A 37 -1.52 24.85 11.22
C ILE A 37 -0.61 25.94 11.79
N GLU A 38 -0.10 25.69 12.99
CA GLU A 38 0.88 26.54 13.66
C GLU A 38 2.02 25.65 14.17
N GLY A 39 3.25 25.98 13.82
CA GLY A 39 4.44 25.23 14.22
C GLY A 39 5.67 26.12 14.24
N LYS A 40 6.57 25.87 15.19
CA LYS A 40 7.84 26.59 15.32
C LYS A 40 8.98 25.85 14.65
N GLN A 41 10.05 26.57 14.33
CA GLN A 41 11.26 25.96 13.77
C GLN A 41 11.76 24.79 14.64
N GLY A 42 11.97 23.64 14.00
CA GLY A 42 12.42 22.40 14.63
C GLY A 42 11.34 21.62 15.38
N GLU A 43 10.13 22.14 15.48
CA GLU A 43 9.00 21.43 16.09
C GLU A 43 8.56 20.25 15.23
N ILE A 44 8.14 19.18 15.91
CA ILE A 44 7.62 17.97 15.28
C ILE A 44 6.14 17.87 15.59
N LEU A 45 5.29 17.85 14.57
CA LEU A 45 3.85 17.64 14.71
C LEU A 45 3.36 16.55 13.78
N ASN A 46 2.19 16.03 14.11
CA ASN A 46 1.41 15.21 13.20
C ASN A 46 0.34 16.10 12.56
N ILE A 47 0.32 16.14 11.23
CA ILE A 47 -0.67 16.89 10.46
C ILE A 47 -1.20 16.00 9.34
N PRO A 48 -2.40 16.26 8.78
CA PRO A 48 -2.90 15.48 7.65
C PRO A 48 -1.90 15.46 6.49
N ARG A 49 -1.62 14.30 5.92
CA ARG A 49 -0.57 14.11 4.89
C ARG A 49 -0.76 15.01 3.68
N TRP A 50 -2.00 15.23 3.24
CA TRP A 50 -2.28 16.16 2.15
C TRP A 50 -1.83 17.60 2.46
N VAL A 51 -1.99 18.06 3.72
CA VAL A 51 -1.48 19.37 4.17
C VAL A 51 0.04 19.35 4.19
N ALA A 52 0.61 18.25 4.67
CA ALA A 52 2.05 18.08 4.72
C ALA A 52 2.71 18.20 3.34
N HIS A 53 2.14 17.55 2.31
CA HIS A 53 2.66 17.65 0.94
C HIS A 53 2.60 19.07 0.38
N VAL A 54 1.55 19.85 0.67
CA VAL A 54 1.47 21.26 0.26
C VAL A 54 2.60 22.06 0.91
N LEU A 55 2.74 21.96 2.23
CA LEU A 55 3.76 22.70 2.98
C LEU A 55 5.19 22.27 2.64
N GLU A 56 5.43 21.00 2.34
CA GLU A 56 6.74 20.49 1.94
C GLU A 56 7.15 21.01 0.55
N SER A 57 6.20 21.08 -0.39
CA SER A 57 6.44 21.63 -1.74
C SER A 57 6.89 23.10 -1.71
N GLU A 58 6.44 23.84 -0.70
CA GLU A 58 6.82 25.23 -0.43
C GLU A 58 8.01 25.37 0.54
N LYS A 59 8.63 24.24 0.93
CA LYS A 59 9.80 24.16 1.83
C LYS A 59 9.54 24.70 3.24
N HIS A 60 8.31 24.60 3.72
CA HIS A 60 7.93 24.96 5.09
C HIS A 60 8.21 23.85 6.09
N ILE A 61 8.10 22.60 5.66
CA ILE A 61 8.28 21.42 6.49
C ILE A 61 9.11 20.36 5.77
N SER A 62 9.52 19.34 6.52
CA SER A 62 10.06 18.08 6.01
C SER A 62 9.25 16.92 6.58
N ILE A 63 8.72 16.06 5.71
CA ILE A 63 7.95 14.88 6.13
C ILE A 63 8.92 13.79 6.58
N GLN A 64 8.70 13.25 7.78
CA GLN A 64 9.44 12.08 8.27
C GLN A 64 8.83 10.82 7.66
N GLU A 65 9.13 10.55 6.39
CA GLU A 65 8.71 9.31 5.75
C GLU A 65 9.61 8.14 6.13
N THR A 66 9.00 6.96 6.24
CA THR A 66 9.75 5.72 6.36
C THR A 66 10.44 5.41 5.04
N ASP A 67 11.67 4.91 5.10
CA ASP A 67 12.38 4.46 3.90
C ASP A 67 11.69 3.21 3.33
N MET A 68 10.80 3.45 2.36
CA MET A 68 10.03 2.40 1.70
C MET A 68 10.89 1.47 0.86
N VAL A 69 12.11 1.88 0.46
CA VAL A 69 13.05 1.01 -0.24
C VAL A 69 13.57 -0.07 0.71
N VAL A 70 13.87 0.30 1.95
CA VAL A 70 14.27 -0.66 3.00
C VAL A 70 13.11 -1.61 3.31
N GLU A 71 11.89 -1.10 3.49
CA GLU A 71 10.71 -1.95 3.71
C GLU A 71 10.49 -2.94 2.55
N LEU A 72 10.60 -2.48 1.31
CA LEU A 72 10.46 -3.33 0.12
C LEU A 72 11.52 -4.44 0.09
N LYS A 73 12.79 -4.12 0.37
CA LYS A 73 13.86 -5.13 0.45
C LYS A 73 13.55 -6.18 1.53
N GLN A 74 13.10 -5.74 2.70
CA GLN A 74 12.73 -6.65 3.78
C GLN A 74 11.53 -7.54 3.40
N ALA A 75 10.51 -6.97 2.76
CA ALA A 75 9.37 -7.73 2.25
C ALA A 75 9.80 -8.80 1.25
N MET A 76 10.67 -8.45 0.30
CA MET A 76 11.23 -9.41 -0.67
C MET A 76 12.02 -10.53 0.01
N VAL A 77 12.88 -10.21 0.97
CA VAL A 77 13.65 -11.22 1.73
C VAL A 77 12.72 -12.15 2.49
N LYS A 78 11.73 -11.59 3.22
CA LYS A 78 10.74 -12.38 3.94
C LYS A 78 9.97 -13.29 3.00
N GLU A 79 9.50 -12.77 1.87
CA GLU A 79 8.78 -13.54 0.85
C GLU A 79 9.65 -14.63 0.19
N ASN A 80 10.97 -14.43 0.18
CA ASN A 80 11.96 -15.39 -0.31
C ASN A 80 12.21 -16.58 0.59
N VAL A 81 12.05 -16.41 1.90
CA VAL A 81 12.24 -17.50 2.87
C VAL A 81 10.95 -18.24 3.22
N GLN A 82 9.78 -17.69 2.87
CA GLN A 82 8.50 -18.39 3.02
C GLN A 82 8.41 -19.60 2.08
N GLY A 83 7.66 -20.62 2.51
CA GLY A 83 7.33 -21.77 1.68
C GLY A 83 6.62 -21.40 0.38
N GLU A 84 6.58 -22.35 -0.55
CA GLU A 84 6.02 -22.17 -1.90
C GLU A 84 4.55 -21.69 -1.86
N PHE A 85 3.78 -22.12 -0.86
CA PHE A 85 2.37 -21.76 -0.67
C PHE A 85 2.11 -20.90 0.58
N GLU A 86 3.15 -20.29 1.14
CA GLU A 86 3.05 -19.43 2.31
C GLU A 86 3.35 -17.99 1.92
N LEU A 87 2.54 -17.06 2.41
CA LEU A 87 2.73 -15.63 2.17
C LEU A 87 3.33 -14.98 3.40
N SER A 88 4.33 -14.13 3.18
CA SER A 88 4.82 -13.27 4.27
C SER A 88 3.78 -12.21 4.61
N THR A 89 3.73 -11.78 5.86
CA THR A 89 2.85 -10.68 6.25
C THR A 89 3.31 -9.39 5.60
N LEU A 90 2.40 -8.76 4.85
CA LEU A 90 2.59 -7.43 4.28
C LEU A 90 1.58 -6.47 4.90
N ASP A 91 2.01 -5.23 5.15
CA ASP A 91 1.15 -4.19 5.68
C ASP A 91 -0.07 -3.93 4.75
N PRO A 92 -1.29 -3.75 5.27
CA PRO A 92 -2.48 -3.51 4.44
C PRO A 92 -2.33 -2.35 3.45
N ASN A 93 -1.54 -1.33 3.81
CA ASN A 93 -1.30 -0.11 3.06
C ASN A 93 0.08 -0.10 2.38
N PHE A 94 0.76 -1.25 2.28
CA PHE A 94 2.13 -1.33 1.76
C PHE A 94 2.28 -0.74 0.34
N TYR A 95 1.41 -1.14 -0.60
CA TYR A 95 1.53 -0.69 -1.99
C TYR A 95 1.21 0.79 -2.15
N VAL A 96 0.16 1.30 -1.51
CA VAL A 96 -0.16 2.74 -1.59
C VAL A 96 0.96 3.60 -1.00
N ARG A 97 1.55 3.18 0.12
CA ARG A 97 2.71 3.86 0.73
C ARG A 97 3.91 3.87 -0.21
N LEU A 98 4.24 2.73 -0.80
CA LEU A 98 5.38 2.61 -1.71
C LEU A 98 5.17 3.42 -2.98
N ILE A 99 3.97 3.38 -3.58
CA ILE A 99 3.65 4.18 -4.77
C ILE A 99 3.73 5.67 -4.45
N SER A 100 3.24 6.10 -3.27
CA SER A 100 3.36 7.50 -2.83
C SER A 100 4.81 7.93 -2.71
N TYR A 101 5.64 7.12 -2.03
CA TYR A 101 7.08 7.35 -1.90
C TYR A 101 7.78 7.44 -3.26
N MET A 102 7.46 6.53 -4.18
CA MET A 102 8.07 6.49 -5.51
C MET A 102 7.81 7.77 -6.33
N LYS A 103 6.69 8.47 -6.14
CA LYS A 103 6.39 9.71 -6.88
C LYS A 103 7.44 10.81 -6.70
N ASN A 104 8.16 10.78 -5.58
CA ASN A 104 9.16 11.79 -5.23
C ASN A 104 10.59 11.35 -5.59
N LEU A 105 10.78 10.16 -6.17
CA LEU A 105 12.09 9.64 -6.52
C LEU A 105 12.63 10.21 -7.84
N PRO A 106 13.95 10.41 -7.96
CA PRO A 106 14.60 10.57 -9.26
C PRO A 106 14.27 9.38 -10.17
N LYS A 107 14.21 9.63 -11.49
CA LYS A 107 13.80 8.61 -12.47
C LYS A 107 14.60 7.30 -12.36
N GLU A 108 15.92 7.38 -12.18
CA GLU A 108 16.78 6.20 -12.05
C GLU A 108 16.42 5.35 -10.82
N ASP A 109 16.16 6.00 -9.68
CA ASP A 109 15.73 5.32 -8.46
C ASP A 109 14.31 4.77 -8.59
N PHE A 110 13.41 5.51 -9.26
CA PHE A 110 12.06 5.06 -9.57
C PHE A 110 12.09 3.74 -10.35
N ASP A 111 12.81 3.69 -11.47
CA ASP A 111 12.88 2.51 -12.35
C ASP A 111 13.44 1.30 -11.60
N ARG A 112 14.43 1.52 -10.73
CA ARG A 112 15.01 0.49 -9.87
C ARG A 112 14.01 -0.06 -8.86
N VAL A 113 13.30 0.82 -8.14
CA VAL A 113 12.32 0.43 -7.13
C VAL A 113 11.11 -0.25 -7.79
N GLU A 114 10.69 0.21 -8.96
CA GLU A 114 9.63 -0.40 -9.76
C GLU A 114 9.98 -1.86 -10.14
N SER A 115 11.21 -2.10 -10.59
CA SER A 115 11.68 -3.45 -10.92
C SER A 115 11.64 -4.40 -9.71
N MET A 116 12.03 -3.91 -8.53
CA MET A 116 11.95 -4.66 -7.27
C MET A 116 10.51 -4.95 -6.87
N LEU A 117 9.63 -3.95 -6.97
CA LEU A 117 8.21 -4.09 -6.69
C LEU A 117 7.56 -5.12 -7.61
N ASN A 118 7.82 -5.04 -8.92
CA ASN A 118 7.32 -6.00 -9.90
C ASN A 118 7.75 -7.44 -9.57
N SER A 119 8.98 -7.62 -9.08
CA SER A 119 9.47 -8.93 -8.65
C SER A 119 8.69 -9.47 -7.45
N LEU A 120 8.44 -8.64 -6.43
CA LEU A 120 7.62 -9.02 -5.27
C LEU A 120 6.19 -9.36 -5.68
N VAL A 121 5.56 -8.50 -6.49
CA VAL A 121 4.17 -8.68 -6.95
C VAL A 121 4.02 -9.97 -7.74
N ARG A 122 4.90 -10.26 -8.71
CA ARG A 122 4.84 -11.49 -9.50
C ARG A 122 4.90 -12.73 -8.61
N LYS A 123 5.80 -12.73 -7.62
CA LYS A 123 5.97 -13.85 -6.71
C LYS A 123 4.71 -14.08 -5.87
N ARG A 124 4.20 -13.02 -5.24
CA ARG A 124 3.00 -13.09 -4.39
C ARG A 124 1.75 -13.42 -5.20
N GLN A 125 1.63 -12.89 -6.40
CA GLN A 125 0.51 -13.17 -7.30
C GLN A 125 0.39 -14.67 -7.61
N GLY A 126 1.50 -15.36 -7.89
CA GLY A 126 1.50 -16.81 -8.12
C GLY A 126 0.97 -17.59 -6.90
N LYS A 127 1.44 -17.22 -5.70
CA LYS A 127 0.98 -17.84 -4.45
C LYS A 127 -0.50 -17.56 -4.17
N ILE A 128 -0.94 -16.31 -4.36
CA ILE A 128 -2.33 -15.89 -4.16
C ILE A 128 -3.26 -16.67 -5.09
N ILE A 129 -2.90 -16.82 -6.37
CA ILE A 129 -3.71 -17.59 -7.33
C ILE A 129 -3.88 -19.04 -6.84
N HIS A 130 -2.79 -19.69 -6.42
CA HIS A 130 -2.84 -21.05 -5.91
C HIS A 130 -3.72 -21.18 -4.65
N LEU A 131 -3.53 -20.28 -3.69
CA LEU A 131 -4.30 -20.28 -2.44
C LEU A 131 -5.78 -19.96 -2.67
N ALA A 132 -6.09 -19.07 -3.60
CA ALA A 132 -7.47 -18.71 -3.95
C ALA A 132 -8.18 -19.80 -4.75
N ASP A 133 -7.47 -20.65 -5.49
CA ASP A 133 -8.09 -21.80 -6.14
C ASP A 133 -8.46 -22.91 -5.14
N SER A 134 -7.70 -23.02 -4.05
CA SER A 134 -7.87 -24.10 -3.07
C SER A 134 -8.90 -23.81 -1.98
N SER A 135 -9.05 -22.56 -1.51
CA SER A 135 -9.91 -22.25 -0.36
C SER A 135 -10.47 -20.83 -0.35
N LYS A 136 -11.47 -20.59 0.49
CA LYS A 136 -12.00 -19.25 0.78
C LYS A 136 -11.00 -18.47 1.63
N LEU A 137 -10.96 -17.15 1.45
CA LEU A 137 -10.11 -16.26 2.24
C LEU A 137 -10.40 -16.40 3.75
N SER A 138 -9.42 -16.90 4.50
CA SER A 138 -9.48 -17.02 5.96
C SER A 138 -9.05 -15.71 6.64
N ALA A 139 -9.38 -15.55 7.92
CA ALA A 139 -8.94 -14.39 8.70
C ALA A 139 -7.40 -14.32 8.83
N ASP A 140 -6.75 -15.46 9.07
CA ASP A 140 -5.28 -15.55 9.13
C ASP A 140 -4.63 -15.12 7.81
N LEU A 141 -5.14 -15.64 6.68
CA LEU A 141 -4.59 -15.29 5.37
C LEU A 141 -4.86 -13.83 5.02
N SER A 142 -6.07 -13.33 5.31
CA SER A 142 -6.43 -11.92 5.11
C SER A 142 -5.47 -10.97 5.84
N SER A 143 -5.04 -11.32 7.05
CA SER A 143 -4.10 -10.52 7.84
C SER A 143 -2.69 -10.38 7.23
N LYS A 144 -2.34 -11.26 6.27
CA LYS A 144 -1.04 -11.28 5.57
C LYS A 144 -1.04 -10.54 4.23
N LEU A 145 -2.22 -10.12 3.77
CA LEU A 145 -2.44 -9.52 2.45
C LEU A 145 -2.68 -8.02 2.53
N THR A 146 -2.23 -7.30 1.51
CA THR A 146 -2.64 -5.91 1.30
C THR A 146 -4.12 -5.81 0.90
N LEU A 147 -4.71 -4.60 0.94
CA LEU A 147 -6.09 -4.41 0.50
C LEU A 147 -6.31 -4.82 -0.97
N GLU A 148 -5.36 -4.49 -1.84
CA GLU A 148 -5.40 -4.85 -3.26
C GLU A 148 -5.34 -6.37 -3.45
N GLU A 149 -4.48 -7.04 -2.69
CA GLU A 149 -4.33 -8.50 -2.76
C GLU A 149 -5.56 -9.24 -2.23
N ARG A 150 -6.22 -8.74 -1.19
CA ARG A 150 -7.50 -9.31 -0.71
C ARG A 150 -8.57 -9.26 -1.79
N SER A 151 -8.71 -8.11 -2.46
CA SER A 151 -9.63 -7.94 -3.58
C SER A 151 -9.29 -8.87 -4.75
N PHE A 152 -8.01 -9.01 -5.06
CA PHE A 152 -7.54 -9.94 -6.09
C PHE A 152 -7.86 -11.40 -5.73
N TYR A 153 -7.56 -11.82 -4.50
CA TYR A 153 -7.84 -13.15 -3.98
C TYR A 153 -9.33 -13.51 -4.12
N GLU A 154 -10.22 -12.65 -3.65
CA GLU A 154 -11.67 -12.91 -3.69
C GLU A 154 -12.19 -13.06 -5.12
N LYS A 155 -11.63 -12.32 -6.08
CA LYS A 155 -11.98 -12.44 -7.49
C LYS A 155 -11.56 -13.79 -8.06
N ILE A 156 -10.33 -14.23 -7.79
CA ILE A 156 -9.85 -15.55 -8.24
C ILE A 156 -10.68 -16.68 -7.63
N TYR A 157 -10.97 -16.60 -6.32
CA TYR A 157 -11.78 -17.61 -5.64
C TYR A 157 -13.19 -17.73 -6.25
N LYS A 158 -13.86 -16.60 -6.52
CA LYS A 158 -15.18 -16.61 -7.18
C LYS A 158 -15.11 -17.21 -8.57
N THR A 159 -14.15 -16.78 -9.39
CA THR A 159 -13.94 -17.32 -10.74
C THR A 159 -13.65 -18.84 -10.70
N SER A 160 -12.87 -19.31 -9.73
CA SER A 160 -12.59 -20.74 -9.54
C SER A 160 -13.85 -21.53 -9.19
N ILE A 161 -14.70 -21.01 -8.30
CA ILE A 161 -15.99 -21.63 -7.97
C ILE A 161 -16.90 -21.66 -9.19
N ASP A 162 -17.04 -20.54 -9.88
CA ASP A 162 -17.93 -20.44 -11.05
C ASP A 162 -17.53 -21.45 -12.12
N PHE A 163 -16.23 -21.57 -12.39
CA PHE A 163 -15.68 -22.57 -13.31
C PHE A 163 -15.97 -24.01 -12.83
N LYS A 164 -15.77 -24.32 -11.54
CA LYS A 164 -16.06 -25.65 -10.98
C LYS A 164 -17.55 -25.99 -11.08
N ASN A 165 -18.43 -25.03 -10.81
CA ASN A 165 -19.87 -25.20 -10.91
C ASN A 165 -20.34 -25.42 -12.36
N GLN A 166 -19.69 -24.79 -13.35
CA GLN A 166 -19.98 -25.05 -14.77
C GLN A 166 -19.68 -26.50 -15.18
N ILE A 167 -18.66 -27.12 -14.59
CA ILE A 167 -18.25 -28.50 -14.91
C ILE A 167 -19.05 -29.53 -14.12
N LEU A 168 -19.20 -29.30 -12.81
CA LEU A 168 -19.74 -30.28 -11.86
C LEU A 168 -21.24 -30.09 -11.58
N GLY A 169 -21.81 -28.96 -12.01
CA GLY A 169 -23.13 -28.50 -11.56
C GLY A 169 -23.07 -27.83 -10.19
N GLU A 170 -24.11 -27.06 -9.86
CA GLU A 170 -24.26 -26.51 -8.51
C GLU A 170 -24.59 -27.65 -7.52
N LYS A 171 -23.83 -27.75 -6.42
CA LYS A 171 -24.22 -28.64 -5.31
C LYS A 171 -25.56 -28.15 -4.76
N LYS A 172 -26.61 -28.96 -4.93
CA LYS A 172 -27.93 -28.78 -4.30
C LYS A 172 -27.83 -28.76 -2.77
#